data_AF-A0AAV5VN25-F1
#
_entry.id   AF-A0AAV5VN25-F1
#
_cell.length_a   1.000
_cell.length_b   1.000
_cell.length_c   1.000
_cell.angle_alpha   90.00
_cell.angle_beta   90.00
_cell.angle_gamma   90.00
#
_symmetry.space_group_name_H-M   'P 1'
#
loop_
_entity.id
_entity.type
_entity.pdbx_description
1 polymer ?
#
loop_
_entity_poly.entity_id
_entity_poly.type
_entity_poly.pdbx_seq_one_letter_code
_entity_poly.pdbx_strand_id
1 'polypeptide(L)'
;MPHEDRIAEEEQRAKDGYHLIRMRLERLQQNIDKPAPIPAKKDQIRKPKAPPEFVRNVVGSSAAAGSAEFHIYRNNRRKEQERLDYIDKVAKMEEGAAEYIKKREEIDKEEEERTSRKRAKNQKRKEQAKKARMAKKGKKAGSSSESESGSDDYDEEEEKSETDGGRGEEVAAAAAEAAPDGDEDEKSKEE
;
A
#
# COMPACT_ATOMS: atom_id res chain seq x y z
N MET A 1 7.95 -16.07 37.38
CA MET A 1 8.86 -16.77 36.44
C MET A 1 8.72 -16.10 35.09
N PRO A 2 9.80 -15.66 34.44
CA PRO A 2 9.69 -15.07 33.11
C PRO A 2 9.24 -16.15 32.13
N HIS A 3 8.11 -15.93 31.46
CA HIS A 3 7.75 -16.71 30.29
C HIS A 3 8.58 -16.14 29.14
N GLU A 4 9.72 -16.77 28.87
CA GLU A 4 10.53 -16.46 27.71
C GLU A 4 9.73 -16.78 26.44
N ASP A 5 9.70 -15.83 25.50
CA ASP A 5 9.05 -16.00 24.21
C ASP A 5 9.80 -17.09 23.44
N ARG A 6 9.29 -18.32 23.48
CA ARG A 6 9.88 -19.52 22.84
C ARG A 6 10.25 -19.36 21.36
N ILE A 7 9.73 -18.34 20.69
CA ILE A 7 10.06 -18.00 19.30
C ILE A 7 11.43 -17.31 19.24
N ALA A 8 11.72 -16.40 20.19
CA ALA A 8 12.98 -15.68 20.26
C ALA A 8 14.16 -16.60 20.60
N GLU A 9 13.95 -17.59 21.48
CA GLU A 9 14.98 -18.60 21.79
C GLU A 9 15.34 -19.46 20.57
N GLU A 10 14.36 -19.81 19.73
CA GLU A 10 14.62 -20.58 18.50
C GLU A 10 15.40 -19.78 17.47
N GLU A 11 15.15 -18.48 17.40
CA GLU A 11 15.89 -17.56 16.53
C GLU A 11 17.34 -17.41 17.00
N GLN A 12 17.58 -17.36 18.31
CA GLN A 12 18.94 -17.34 18.86
C GLN A 12 19.68 -18.68 18.70
N ARG A 13 18.97 -19.80 18.76
CA ARG A 13 19.54 -21.14 18.59
C ARG A 13 19.77 -21.50 17.12
N ALA A 14 19.12 -20.82 16.19
CA ALA A 14 19.25 -21.09 14.78
C ALA A 14 20.58 -20.57 14.22
N LYS A 15 21.25 -21.44 13.44
CA LYS A 15 22.50 -21.09 12.74
C LYS A 15 22.28 -20.46 11.38
N ASP A 16 21.19 -20.83 10.71
CA ASP A 16 20.86 -20.44 9.34
C ASP A 16 19.34 -20.41 9.15
N GLY A 17 18.84 -19.73 8.11
CA GLY A 17 17.40 -19.58 7.87
C GLY A 17 16.68 -20.93 7.68
N TYR A 18 17.35 -21.87 7.01
CA TYR A 18 16.87 -23.25 6.84
C TYR A 18 16.80 -24.01 8.16
N HIS A 19 17.74 -23.78 9.08
CA HIS A 19 17.76 -24.41 10.40
C HIS A 19 16.58 -23.93 11.26
N LEU A 20 16.25 -22.63 11.19
CA LEU A 20 15.08 -22.07 11.88
C LEU A 20 13.77 -22.67 11.37
N ILE A 21 13.61 -22.79 10.05
CA ILE A 21 12.42 -23.40 9.44
C ILE A 21 12.33 -24.88 9.85
N ARG A 22 13.43 -25.62 9.82
CA ARG A 22 13.48 -27.03 10.22
C ARG A 22 13.01 -27.22 11.67
N MET A 23 13.53 -26.42 12.61
CA MET A 23 13.11 -26.50 14.02
C MET A 23 11.60 -26.19 14.19
N ARG A 24 11.10 -25.16 13.51
CA ARG A 24 9.67 -24.80 13.55
C ARG A 24 8.78 -25.91 12.95
N LEU A 25 9.24 -26.55 11.87
CA LEU A 25 8.56 -27.69 11.27
C LEU A 25 8.56 -28.92 12.18
N GLU A 26 9.70 -29.28 12.77
CA GLU A 26 9.81 -30.39 13.72
C GLU A 26 8.84 -30.20 14.90
N ARG A 27 8.72 -28.97 15.42
CA ARG A 27 7.74 -28.64 16.46
C ARG A 27 6.29 -28.84 16.01
N LEU A 28 5.94 -28.40 14.80
CA LEU A 28 4.59 -28.60 14.26
C LEU A 28 4.30 -30.09 14.01
N GLN A 29 5.30 -30.85 13.57
CA GLN A 29 5.21 -32.30 13.34
C GLN A 29 5.10 -33.12 14.63
N GLN A 30 5.57 -32.61 15.77
CA GLN A 30 5.35 -33.27 17.06
C GLN A 30 3.87 -33.37 17.43
N ASN A 31 3.02 -32.45 16.93
CA ASN A 31 1.59 -32.40 17.23
C ASN A 31 0.76 -32.23 15.94
N ILE A 32 0.72 -33.26 15.11
CA ILE A 32 0.05 -33.24 13.80
C ILE A 32 -1.46 -33.00 13.93
N ASP A 33 -2.09 -33.53 14.98
CA ASP A 33 -3.54 -33.41 15.19
C ASP A 33 -3.97 -31.99 15.61
N LYS A 34 -3.03 -31.16 16.10
CA LYS A 34 -3.34 -29.79 16.51
C LYS A 34 -3.25 -28.87 15.29
N PRO A 35 -4.33 -28.17 14.90
CA PRO A 35 -4.28 -27.24 13.78
C PRO A 35 -3.28 -26.11 14.08
N ALA A 36 -2.48 -25.76 13.07
CA ALA A 36 -1.49 -24.71 13.18
C ALA A 36 -2.17 -23.34 13.46
N PRO A 37 -1.66 -22.54 14.42
CA PRO A 37 -2.23 -21.23 14.72
C PRO A 37 -1.85 -20.23 13.63
N ILE A 38 -2.75 -20.02 12.66
CA ILE A 38 -2.59 -18.99 11.63
C ILE A 38 -3.20 -17.68 12.17
N PRO A 39 -2.41 -16.61 12.36
CA PRO A 39 -2.95 -15.36 12.86
C PRO A 39 -3.87 -14.72 11.81
N ALA A 40 -5.05 -14.28 12.24
CA ALA A 40 -5.92 -13.47 11.41
C ALA A 40 -5.28 -12.10 11.12
N LYS A 41 -5.60 -11.52 9.96
CA LYS A 41 -5.19 -10.15 9.62
C LYS A 41 -5.78 -9.19 10.66
N LYS A 42 -4.91 -8.38 11.28
CA LYS A 42 -5.34 -7.33 12.20
C LYS A 42 -5.81 -6.13 11.39
N ASP A 43 -6.82 -5.42 11.89
CA ASP A 43 -7.23 -4.13 11.35
C ASP A 43 -6.03 -3.17 11.41
N GLN A 44 -5.80 -2.40 10.33
CA GLN A 44 -4.67 -1.46 10.25
C GLN A 44 -4.78 -0.35 11.29
N ILE A 45 -6.01 0.08 11.59
CA ILE A 45 -6.31 1.10 12.59
C ILE A 45 -7.13 0.44 13.71
N ARG A 46 -6.68 0.64 14.95
CA ARG A 46 -7.39 0.14 16.13
C ARG A 46 -8.71 0.87 16.31
N LYS A 47 -9.81 0.13 16.21
CA LYS A 47 -11.18 0.65 16.39
C LYS A 47 -11.40 1.10 17.85
N PRO A 48 -12.01 2.28 18.09
CA PRO A 48 -12.42 2.69 19.42
C PRO A 48 -13.49 1.71 19.94
N LYS A 49 -13.52 1.51 21.26
CA LYS A 49 -14.53 0.64 21.88
C LYS A 49 -15.91 1.27 21.73
N ALA A 50 -16.89 0.49 21.27
CA ALA A 50 -18.27 0.95 21.18
C ALA A 50 -18.76 1.47 22.55
N PRO A 51 -19.55 2.56 22.57
CA PRO A 51 -20.14 3.06 23.80
C PRO A 51 -21.07 1.99 24.41
N PRO A 52 -21.14 1.87 25.74
CA PRO A 52 -22.07 0.95 26.38
C PRO A 52 -23.51 1.41 26.15
N GLU A 53 -24.40 0.48 25.82
CA GLU A 53 -25.84 0.74 25.57
C GLU A 53 -26.54 1.40 26.76
N PHE A 54 -26.25 0.92 27.99
CA PHE A 54 -26.87 1.43 29.20
C PHE A 54 -25.82 1.76 30.26
N VAL A 55 -25.84 3.00 30.73
CA VAL A 55 -25.12 3.42 31.93
C VAL A 55 -26.05 3.22 33.12
N ARG A 56 -25.68 2.32 34.04
CA ARG A 56 -26.52 1.95 35.19
C ARG A 56 -26.39 2.91 36.37
N ASN A 57 -25.25 3.58 36.50
CA ASN A 57 -24.89 4.39 37.66
C ASN A 57 -24.99 5.89 37.31
N VAL A 58 -26.15 6.33 36.85
CA VAL A 58 -26.41 7.74 36.53
C VAL A 58 -26.94 8.43 37.77
N VAL A 59 -26.21 9.44 38.26
CA VAL A 59 -26.70 10.32 39.33
C VAL A 59 -27.79 11.26 38.79
N GLY A 60 -28.75 11.65 39.63
CA GLY A 60 -29.88 12.48 39.20
C GLY A 60 -29.44 13.81 38.56
N SER A 61 -30.25 14.35 37.64
CA SER A 61 -29.89 15.54 36.85
C SER A 61 -29.66 16.82 37.66
N SER A 62 -30.26 16.90 38.86
CA SER A 62 -30.08 18.02 39.80
C SER A 62 -29.08 17.70 40.93
N ALA A 63 -28.44 16.53 40.91
CA ALA A 63 -27.43 16.18 41.91
C ALA A 63 -26.19 17.07 41.74
N ALA A 64 -25.59 17.50 42.85
CA ALA A 64 -24.34 18.27 42.82
C ALA A 64 -23.18 17.42 42.29
N ALA A 65 -22.16 18.08 41.74
CA ALA A 65 -20.97 17.42 41.21
C ALA A 65 -20.29 16.56 42.29
N GLY A 66 -20.29 15.24 42.09
CA GLY A 66 -19.62 14.29 42.97
C GLY A 66 -18.11 14.24 42.72
N SER A 67 -17.36 13.70 43.68
CA SER A 67 -15.89 13.58 43.57
C SER A 67 -15.43 12.69 42.40
N ALA A 68 -16.28 11.76 41.94
CA ALA A 68 -15.98 10.88 40.81
C ALA A 68 -16.26 11.51 39.44
N GLU A 69 -17.03 12.61 39.37
CA GLU A 69 -17.51 13.19 38.11
C GLU A 69 -16.35 13.67 37.23
N PHE A 70 -15.32 14.24 37.85
CA PHE A 70 -14.10 14.65 37.15
C PHE A 70 -13.41 13.49 36.41
N HIS A 71 -13.30 12.32 37.07
CA HIS A 71 -12.67 11.15 36.46
C HIS A 71 -13.54 10.54 35.36
N ILE A 72 -14.86 10.59 35.50
CA ILE A 72 -15.81 10.17 34.46
C ILE A 72 -15.62 11.05 33.21
N TYR A 73 -15.64 12.38 33.37
CA TYR A 73 -15.41 13.31 32.27
C TYR A 73 -14.06 13.10 31.59
N ARG A 74 -12.97 13.00 32.36
CA ARG A 74 -11.62 12.76 31.81
C ARG A 74 -11.56 11.49 30.96
N ASN A 75 -12.15 10.40 31.44
CA ASN A 75 -12.19 9.13 30.72
C ASN A 75 -13.07 9.21 29.47
N ASN A 76 -14.22 9.91 29.54
CA ASN A 76 -15.11 10.12 28.41
C ASN A 76 -14.44 10.98 27.33
N ARG A 77 -13.83 12.10 27.71
CA ARG A 77 -13.09 12.98 26.79
C ARG A 77 -11.98 12.25 26.07
N ARG A 78 -11.20 11.41 26.78
CA ARG A 78 -10.16 10.59 26.15
C ARG A 78 -10.75 9.63 25.12
N LYS A 79 -11.82 8.91 25.48
CA LYS A 79 -12.51 7.99 24.54
C LYS A 79 -13.05 8.72 23.32
N GLU A 80 -13.57 9.93 23.50
CA GLU A 80 -14.11 10.72 22.41
C GLU A 80 -13.00 11.26 21.50
N GLN A 81 -11.89 11.73 22.06
CA GLN A 81 -10.71 12.12 21.27
C GLN A 81 -10.15 10.93 20.49
N GLU A 82 -9.99 9.76 21.13
CA GLU A 82 -9.58 8.52 20.45
C GLU A 82 -10.55 8.13 19.32
N ARG A 83 -11.84 8.38 19.49
CA ARG A 83 -12.87 8.12 18.47
C ARG A 83 -12.76 9.09 17.30
N LEU A 84 -12.59 10.39 17.56
CA LEU A 84 -12.40 11.41 16.52
C LEU A 84 -11.11 11.17 15.75
N ASP A 85 -10.00 10.92 16.44
CA ASP A 85 -8.71 10.59 15.83
C ASP A 85 -8.81 9.33 14.95
N TYR A 86 -9.60 8.34 15.36
CA TYR A 86 -9.86 7.15 14.55
C TYR A 86 -10.61 7.50 13.26
N ILE A 87 -11.65 8.31 13.34
CA ILE A 87 -12.45 8.73 12.18
C ILE A 87 -11.57 9.51 11.19
N ASP A 88 -10.78 10.47 11.69
CA ASP A 88 -9.91 11.28 10.85
C ASP A 88 -8.83 10.44 10.15
N LYS A 89 -8.28 9.42 10.83
CA LYS A 89 -7.31 8.49 10.24
C LYS A 89 -7.95 7.60 9.17
N VAL A 90 -9.16 7.10 9.42
CA VAL A 90 -9.89 6.29 8.44
C VAL A 90 -10.21 7.12 7.20
N ALA A 91 -10.72 8.34 7.36
CA ALA A 91 -11.02 9.25 6.26
C ALA A 91 -9.78 9.48 5.37
N LYS A 92 -8.63 9.82 5.96
CA LYS A 92 -7.37 10.00 5.22
C LYS A 92 -6.92 8.75 4.48
N MET A 93 -7.09 7.57 5.07
CA MET A 93 -6.74 6.30 4.43
C MET A 93 -7.67 5.98 3.25
N GLU A 94 -8.96 6.24 3.41
CA GLU A 94 -9.96 6.03 2.35
C GLU A 94 -9.75 7.00 1.19
N GLU A 95 -9.48 8.27 1.47
CA GLU A 95 -9.11 9.29 0.47
C GLU A 95 -7.86 8.87 -0.31
N GLY A 96 -6.79 8.50 0.40
CA GLY A 96 -5.55 8.04 -0.24
C GLY A 96 -5.73 6.76 -1.06
N ALA A 97 -6.56 5.82 -0.60
CA ALA A 97 -6.88 4.62 -1.36
C ALA A 97 -7.71 4.93 -2.62
N ALA A 98 -8.68 5.83 -2.53
CA ALA A 98 -9.49 6.25 -3.67
C ALA A 98 -8.64 6.97 -4.72
N GLU A 99 -7.74 7.86 -4.31
CA GLU A 99 -6.79 8.53 -5.21
C GLU A 99 -5.84 7.54 -5.89
N TYR A 100 -5.33 6.57 -5.15
CA TYR A 100 -4.47 5.53 -5.70
C TYR A 100 -5.18 4.69 -6.75
N ILE A 101 -6.42 4.27 -6.47
CA ILE A 101 -7.24 3.50 -7.42
C ILE A 101 -7.49 4.31 -8.68
N LYS A 102 -7.88 5.59 -8.56
CA LYS A 102 -8.10 6.47 -9.72
C LYS A 102 -6.85 6.60 -10.59
N LYS A 103 -5.69 6.91 -9.99
CA LYS A 103 -4.41 7.04 -10.71
C LYS A 103 -4.04 5.73 -11.42
N ARG A 104 -4.24 4.60 -10.74
CA ARG A 104 -3.98 3.29 -11.34
C ARG A 104 -4.90 3.03 -12.54
N GLU A 105 -6.19 3.31 -12.42
CA GLU A 105 -7.14 3.13 -13.52
C GLU A 105 -6.83 4.05 -14.71
N GLU A 106 -6.32 5.26 -14.47
CA GLU A 106 -5.86 6.18 -15.52
C GLU A 106 -4.65 5.60 -16.26
N ILE A 107 -3.64 5.12 -15.52
CA ILE A 107 -2.46 4.46 -16.12
C ILE A 107 -2.87 3.22 -16.91
N ASP A 108 -3.71 2.35 -16.32
CA ASP A 108 -4.18 1.13 -16.98
C ASP A 108 -4.93 1.47 -18.29
N LYS A 109 -5.76 2.52 -18.31
CA LYS A 109 -6.44 2.99 -19.52
C LYS A 109 -5.48 3.55 -20.57
N GLU A 110 -4.50 4.36 -20.17
CA GLU A 110 -3.50 4.89 -21.10
C GLU A 110 -2.66 3.78 -21.74
N GLU A 111 -2.26 2.78 -20.95
CA GLU A 111 -1.56 1.59 -21.43
C GLU A 111 -2.44 0.75 -22.37
N GLU A 112 -3.71 0.55 -22.04
CA GLU A 112 -4.69 -0.14 -22.91
C GLU A 112 -4.92 0.61 -24.23
N GLU A 113 -4.99 1.94 -24.21
CA GLU A 113 -5.09 2.76 -25.42
C GLU A 113 -3.83 2.64 -26.28
N ARG A 114 -2.64 2.77 -25.69
CA ARG A 114 -1.37 2.63 -26.41
C ARG A 114 -1.22 1.24 -27.02
N THR A 115 -1.52 0.20 -26.23
CA THR A 115 -1.43 -1.20 -26.68
C THR A 115 -2.50 -1.55 -27.72
N SER A 116 -3.73 -1.05 -27.60
CA SER A 116 -4.80 -1.28 -28.58
C SER A 116 -4.52 -0.60 -29.92
N ARG A 117 -4.00 0.64 -29.91
CA ARG A 117 -3.55 1.35 -31.12
C ARG A 117 -2.44 0.55 -31.84
N LYS A 118 -1.41 0.11 -31.12
CA LYS A 118 -0.33 -0.73 -31.67
C LYS A 118 -0.85 -2.08 -32.18
N ARG A 119 -1.72 -2.75 -31.44
CA ARG A 119 -2.35 -4.02 -31.84
C ARG A 119 -3.19 -3.87 -33.11
N ALA A 120 -3.97 -2.80 -33.25
CA ALA A 120 -4.76 -2.52 -34.45
C ALA A 120 -3.87 -2.25 -35.68
N LYS A 121 -2.77 -1.51 -35.53
CA LYS A 121 -1.78 -1.31 -36.60
C LYS A 121 -1.19 -2.65 -37.06
N ASN A 122 -0.77 -3.51 -36.12
CA ASN A 122 -0.18 -4.81 -36.43
C ASN A 122 -1.19 -5.78 -37.08
N GLN A 123 -2.45 -5.78 -36.62
CA GLN A 123 -3.51 -6.59 -37.25
C GLN A 123 -3.77 -6.16 -38.70
N LYS A 124 -3.85 -4.85 -38.97
CA LYS A 124 -3.98 -4.32 -40.35
C LYS A 124 -2.79 -4.74 -41.23
N ARG A 125 -1.55 -4.59 -40.75
CA ARG A 125 -0.34 -5.05 -41.47
C ARG A 125 -0.39 -6.56 -41.73
N LYS A 126 -0.79 -7.38 -40.75
CA LYS A 126 -0.93 -8.84 -40.89
C LYS A 126 -2.00 -9.23 -41.91
N GLU A 127 -3.14 -8.55 -41.94
CA GLU A 127 -4.19 -8.77 -42.93
C GLU A 127 -3.75 -8.39 -44.34
N GLN A 128 -3.07 -7.26 -44.51
CA GLN A 128 -2.50 -6.84 -45.79
C GLN A 128 -1.46 -7.85 -46.30
N ALA A 129 -0.54 -8.29 -45.43
CA ALA A 129 0.45 -9.32 -45.76
C ALA A 129 -0.20 -10.66 -46.16
N LYS A 130 -1.26 -11.09 -45.46
CA LYS A 130 -2.04 -12.28 -45.82
C LYS A 130 -2.70 -12.12 -47.20
N LYS A 131 -3.35 -10.98 -47.47
CA LYS A 131 -3.96 -10.67 -48.77
C LYS A 131 -2.92 -10.68 -49.89
N ALA A 132 -1.76 -10.06 -49.67
CA ALA A 132 -0.66 -10.06 -50.64
C ALA A 132 -0.11 -11.47 -50.90
N ARG A 133 0.06 -12.30 -49.86
CA ARG A 133 0.45 -13.72 -50.00
C ARG A 133 -0.58 -14.53 -50.78
N MET A 134 -1.88 -14.34 -50.53
CA MET A 134 -2.95 -15.01 -51.28
C MET A 134 -2.98 -14.57 -52.75
N ALA A 135 -2.85 -13.28 -53.04
CA ALA A 135 -2.77 -12.77 -54.42
C ALA A 135 -1.53 -13.29 -55.16
N LYS A 136 -0.37 -13.38 -54.49
CA LYS A 136 0.85 -13.99 -55.05
C LYS A 136 0.66 -15.49 -55.28
N LYS A 137 -0.03 -16.22 -54.39
CA LYS A 137 -0.30 -17.66 -54.56
C LYS A 137 -1.31 -17.95 -55.68
N GLY A 138 -2.29 -17.07 -55.90
CA GLY A 138 -3.19 -17.11 -57.06
C GLY A 138 -2.49 -16.84 -58.40
N LYS A 139 -1.45 -16.01 -58.41
CA LYS A 139 -0.57 -15.81 -59.59
C LYS A 139 0.51 -16.90 -59.74
N LYS A 140 0.85 -17.63 -58.67
CA LYS A 140 1.85 -18.71 -58.64
C LYS A 140 1.26 -20.13 -58.66
N ALA A 141 0.04 -20.33 -59.18
CA ALA A 141 -0.43 -21.66 -59.60
C ALA A 141 0.32 -22.21 -60.85
N GLY A 142 1.58 -21.80 -61.05
CA GLY A 142 2.45 -22.21 -62.16
C GLY A 142 3.96 -22.20 -61.85
N SER A 143 4.40 -21.96 -60.60
CA SER A 143 5.83 -22.06 -60.29
C SER A 143 6.08 -22.26 -58.79
N SER A 144 6.41 -23.51 -58.44
CA SER A 144 7.03 -23.92 -57.18
C SER A 144 8.35 -23.17 -56.97
N SER A 145 8.55 -22.59 -55.79
CA SER A 145 9.85 -22.42 -55.14
C SER A 145 9.65 -21.69 -53.82
N GLU A 146 9.90 -22.41 -52.73
CA GLU A 146 10.68 -22.00 -51.55
C GLU A 146 11.35 -20.62 -51.69
N SER A 147 11.06 -19.73 -50.74
CA SER A 147 11.91 -18.60 -50.36
C SER A 147 11.34 -17.98 -49.08
N GLU A 148 11.91 -18.45 -47.99
CA GLU A 148 12.04 -17.76 -46.72
C GLU A 148 12.60 -16.34 -46.98
N SER A 149 11.85 -15.31 -46.60
CA SER A 149 12.42 -13.97 -46.41
C SER A 149 11.49 -13.20 -45.48
N GLY A 150 11.76 -13.33 -44.19
CA GLY A 150 11.25 -12.43 -43.16
C GLY A 150 11.88 -11.07 -43.35
N SER A 151 11.12 -10.15 -43.96
CA SER A 151 11.38 -8.72 -43.87
C SER A 151 10.59 -8.22 -42.67
N ASP A 152 11.24 -8.31 -41.50
CA ASP A 152 10.87 -7.55 -40.31
C ASP A 152 11.33 -6.11 -40.53
N ASP A 153 10.47 -5.34 -41.19
CA ASP A 153 10.60 -3.89 -41.32
C ASP A 153 10.03 -3.26 -40.05
N TYR A 154 10.91 -3.15 -39.04
CA TYR A 154 10.67 -2.40 -37.82
C TYR A 154 10.71 -0.90 -38.15
N ASP A 155 9.58 -0.40 -38.66
CA ASP A 155 9.32 1.02 -38.76
C ASP A 155 8.95 1.55 -37.35
N GLU A 156 10.01 1.86 -36.59
CA GLU A 156 10.00 2.53 -35.29
C GLU A 156 9.76 4.03 -35.52
N GLU A 157 8.52 4.40 -35.81
CA GLU A 157 8.08 5.80 -35.69
C GLU A 157 8.01 6.14 -34.19
N GLU A 158 9.12 6.67 -33.67
CA GLU A 158 9.19 7.39 -32.39
C GLU A 158 8.20 8.57 -32.43
N GLU A 159 7.00 8.38 -31.88
CA GLU A 159 6.31 9.51 -31.29
C GLU A 159 6.93 9.78 -29.92
N LYS A 160 7.79 10.80 -29.87
CA LYS A 160 8.18 11.49 -28.63
C LYS A 160 6.94 11.91 -27.85
N SER A 161 6.59 11.15 -26.82
CA SER A 161 5.83 11.72 -25.69
C SER A 161 6.84 12.40 -24.77
N GLU A 162 6.96 13.72 -24.89
CA GLU A 162 7.63 14.54 -23.89
C GLU A 162 6.87 14.41 -22.56
N THR A 163 7.40 13.59 -21.65
CA THR A 163 7.15 13.77 -20.22
C THR A 163 8.30 14.60 -19.68
N ASP A 164 8.09 15.91 -19.67
CA ASP A 164 8.77 16.85 -18.80
C ASP A 164 8.59 16.40 -17.33
N GLY A 165 9.71 16.33 -16.60
CA GLY A 165 9.72 15.81 -15.24
C GLY A 165 11.11 15.47 -14.75
N GLY A 166 12.07 16.38 -14.97
CA GLY A 166 13.41 16.27 -14.40
C GLY A 166 13.34 16.20 -12.88
N ARG A 167 13.72 15.05 -12.32
CA ARG A 167 14.10 14.93 -10.91
C ARG A 167 15.61 14.71 -10.88
N GLY A 168 16.33 15.84 -10.93
CA GLY A 168 17.75 15.89 -10.57
C GLY A 168 17.91 15.48 -9.12
N GLU A 169 18.68 14.41 -8.91
CA GLU A 169 19.10 13.93 -7.61
C GLU A 169 20.51 14.44 -7.34
N GLU A 170 20.64 15.74 -7.05
CA GLU A 170 21.78 16.25 -6.28
C GLU A 170 21.57 17.71 -5.86
N VAL A 171 21.21 17.91 -4.58
CA VAL A 171 21.70 19.04 -3.76
C VAL A 171 21.68 18.67 -2.27
N ALA A 172 22.89 18.59 -1.72
CA ALA A 172 23.35 19.22 -0.49
C ALA A 172 22.67 18.88 0.86
N ALA A 173 23.46 18.20 1.68
CA ALA A 173 23.52 18.40 3.11
C ALA A 173 23.74 19.89 3.46
N ALA A 174 22.75 20.54 4.09
CA ALA A 174 22.89 21.72 4.95
C ALA A 174 21.52 22.14 5.51
N ALA A 175 21.13 21.60 6.67
CA ALA A 175 20.10 22.18 7.55
C ALA A 175 20.11 21.46 8.91
N ALA A 176 21.16 21.74 9.71
CA ALA A 176 21.21 21.41 11.13
C ALA A 176 21.75 22.63 11.88
N GLU A 177 20.93 23.68 11.96
CA GLU A 177 21.02 24.75 12.96
C GLU A 177 19.78 25.64 12.82
N ALA A 178 18.86 25.52 13.78
CA ALA A 178 17.87 26.52 14.16
C ALA A 178 17.15 25.98 15.41
N ALA A 179 17.79 26.14 16.56
CA ALA A 179 17.11 26.08 17.84
C ALA A 179 16.12 27.27 17.91
N PRO A 180 14.88 27.11 18.40
CA PRO A 180 14.10 28.26 18.82
C PRO A 180 14.67 28.78 20.14
N ASP A 181 15.32 29.95 20.06
CA ASP A 181 15.64 30.82 21.18
C ASP A 181 14.41 30.98 22.09
N GLY A 182 14.62 30.69 23.37
CA GLY A 182 13.68 31.01 24.44
C GLY A 182 13.80 32.49 24.74
N ASP A 183 12.77 33.26 24.38
CA ASP A 183 12.61 34.65 24.78
C ASP A 183 12.59 34.75 26.32
N GLU A 184 13.60 35.43 26.85
CA GLU A 184 13.69 35.93 28.21
C GLU A 184 12.77 37.16 28.33
N ASP A 185 11.53 36.97 28.80
CA ASP A 185 10.72 38.10 29.27
C ASP A 185 11.11 38.43 30.73
N GLU A 186 11.94 39.46 30.85
CA GLU A 186 12.13 40.27 32.05
C GLU A 186 10.76 40.72 32.60
N LYS A 187 10.36 40.18 33.76
CA LYS A 187 9.40 40.83 34.65
C LYS A 187 10.10 41.35 35.89
N SER A 188 10.58 42.59 35.74
CA SER A 188 10.58 43.68 36.73
C SER A 188 10.32 43.29 38.20
N LYS A 189 11.38 43.44 39.01
CA LYS A 189 11.29 43.91 40.39
C LYS A 189 10.78 45.36 40.39
N GLU A 190 9.66 45.65 41.06
CA GLU A 190 9.49 46.83 41.91
C GLU A 190 8.16 46.73 42.70
N GLU A 191 8.27 47.07 44.00
CA GLU A 191 7.28 47.17 45.09
C GLU A 191 6.64 45.90 45.67
#